data_AF-A0A7S4QN68-F1
#
_entry.id   AF-A0A7S4QN68-F1
#
_cell.length_a   1.000
_cell.length_b   1.000
_cell.length_c   1.000
_cell.angle_alpha   90.00
_cell.angle_beta   90.00
_cell.angle_gamma   90.00
#
_symmetry.space_group_name_H-M   'P 1'
#
loop_
_entity.id
_entity.type
_entity.pdbx_description
1 polymer ?
#
loop_
_entity_poly.entity_id
_entity_poly.type
_entity_poly.pdbx_seq_one_letter_code
_entity_poly.pdbx_strand_id
1 'polypeptide(L)'
;GTRERARRKAESGTPWAGVRADCGVASAGRWAFCVWNESGGNLRIGWSADQATLELGKDRLSWGFGATATKSNAGNFEKFGQTFAKDDAITCCLDLERRAIIYFKNGREIPGDCFTFGKELSGTPLFPHVYTKEATFSVTFDGSGGAPPLSGGFQWIASAGADLIPHHTRVSGGAGPVAAAEDAGVDGGPEFVLTPYGWRTVEQAGGLTQEWRASLDAYVKHFTSSLELEYEAERQAVLEKVQKRSTRQLQDEGIG
;
A
#
# COMPACT_ATOMS: atom_id res chain seq x y z
N GLY A 1 0.63 45.51 -19.76
CA GLY A 1 0.41 44.06 -19.59
C GLY A 1 1.30 43.38 -20.59
N THR A 2 2.05 42.33 -20.29
CA THR A 2 1.56 41.08 -19.69
C THR A 2 2.75 40.37 -19.03
N ARG A 3 2.65 40.05 -17.74
CA ARG A 3 3.66 39.24 -17.03
C ARG A 3 3.39 37.76 -17.34
N GLU A 4 4.08 37.22 -18.33
CA GLU A 4 4.08 35.79 -18.58
C GLU A 4 5.06 35.13 -17.59
N ARG A 5 4.53 34.66 -16.45
CA ARG A 5 5.31 33.82 -15.53
C ARG A 5 5.51 32.47 -16.21
N ALA A 6 6.69 32.28 -16.80
CA ALA A 6 7.19 30.96 -17.14
C ALA A 6 7.26 30.11 -15.86
N ARG A 7 6.21 29.33 -15.59
CA ARG A 7 6.21 28.31 -14.54
C ARG A 7 7.10 27.18 -15.03
N ARG A 8 8.40 27.22 -14.68
CA ARG A 8 9.26 26.04 -14.80
C ARG A 8 8.59 24.90 -14.02
N LYS A 9 8.18 23.83 -14.72
CA LYS A 9 7.94 22.54 -14.07
C LYS A 9 9.26 22.18 -13.41
N ALA A 10 9.25 21.95 -12.09
CA ALA A 10 10.34 21.25 -11.46
C ALA A 10 10.37 19.85 -12.08
N GLU A 11 11.29 19.62 -13.02
CA GLU A 11 11.61 18.27 -13.46
C GLU A 11 12.39 17.62 -12.33
N SER A 12 11.69 16.91 -11.47
CA SER A 12 12.36 15.92 -10.66
C SER A 12 12.96 14.87 -11.58
N GLY A 13 14.29 14.75 -11.53
CA GLY A 13 15.07 13.81 -12.33
C GLY A 13 14.83 12.34 -11.96
N THR A 14 14.03 12.05 -10.93
CA THR A 14 13.75 10.67 -10.53
C THR A 14 12.83 9.99 -11.56
N PRO A 15 13.25 8.87 -12.17
CA PRO A 15 12.40 8.10 -13.05
C PRO A 15 11.25 7.46 -12.27
N TRP A 16 10.18 7.11 -12.97
CA TRP A 16 9.16 6.26 -12.38
C TRP A 16 9.69 4.84 -12.16
N ALA A 17 9.22 4.16 -11.11
CA ALA A 17 9.59 2.79 -10.78
C ALA A 17 8.35 1.96 -10.45
N GLY A 18 8.33 0.70 -10.89
CA GLY A 18 7.22 -0.23 -10.66
C GLY A 18 7.62 -1.44 -9.83
N VAL A 19 6.73 -1.85 -8.95
CA VAL A 19 6.87 -3.07 -8.13
C VAL A 19 5.59 -3.88 -8.19
N ARG A 20 5.75 -5.20 -8.32
CA ARG A 20 4.66 -6.17 -8.35
C ARG A 20 4.88 -7.19 -7.25
N ALA A 21 3.79 -7.62 -6.60
CA ALA A 21 3.83 -8.71 -5.64
C ALA A 21 4.30 -10.02 -6.30
N ASP A 22 4.85 -10.90 -5.48
CA ASP A 22 5.32 -12.23 -5.85
C ASP A 22 4.20 -13.26 -5.96
N CYS A 23 3.03 -12.97 -5.40
CA CYS A 23 1.84 -13.83 -5.47
C CYS A 23 0.63 -13.06 -6.01
N GLY A 24 -0.22 -13.78 -6.75
CA GLY A 24 -1.45 -13.28 -7.33
C GLY A 24 -2.60 -14.26 -7.17
N VAL A 25 -3.75 -13.93 -7.77
CA VAL A 25 -4.99 -14.70 -7.71
C VAL A 25 -5.61 -14.76 -9.11
N ALA A 26 -6.30 -15.85 -9.47
CA ALA A 26 -6.83 -16.05 -10.83
C ALA A 26 -8.24 -16.66 -10.92
N SER A 27 -8.65 -17.41 -9.91
CA SER A 27 -9.77 -18.35 -10.00
C SER A 27 -11.11 -17.70 -9.70
N ALA A 28 -11.35 -17.37 -8.43
CA ALA A 28 -12.61 -16.85 -7.92
C ALA A 28 -12.36 -15.96 -6.70
N GLY A 29 -13.42 -15.31 -6.22
CA GLY A 29 -13.39 -14.52 -5.01
C GLY A 29 -13.15 -13.03 -5.26
N ARG A 30 -13.11 -12.31 -4.12
CA ARG A 30 -13.05 -10.86 -4.05
C ARG A 30 -11.86 -10.48 -3.19
N TRP A 31 -10.80 -10.04 -3.83
CA TRP A 31 -9.49 -9.88 -3.20
C TRP A 31 -9.10 -8.41 -3.10
N ALA A 32 -8.40 -8.04 -2.04
CA ALA A 32 -7.97 -6.67 -1.82
C ALA A 32 -6.57 -6.59 -1.24
N PHE A 33 -5.89 -5.48 -1.54
CA PHE A 33 -4.70 -5.02 -0.83
C PHE A 33 -4.82 -3.50 -0.61
N CYS A 34 -4.11 -2.97 0.37
CA CYS A 34 -4.17 -1.55 0.70
C CYS A 34 -2.78 -0.91 0.61
N VAL A 35 -2.74 0.34 0.13
CA VAL A 35 -1.53 1.14 -0.01
C VAL A 35 -1.72 2.46 0.73
N TRP A 36 -0.75 2.82 1.57
CA TRP A 36 -0.69 4.12 2.25
C TRP A 36 0.26 5.05 1.49
N ASN A 37 -0.21 6.24 1.12
CA ASN A 37 0.67 7.24 0.51
C ASN A 37 1.34 8.11 1.58
N GLU A 38 2.52 7.71 2.04
CA GLU A 38 3.18 8.34 3.19
C GLU A 38 3.79 9.70 2.87
N SER A 39 4.31 9.90 1.65
CA SER A 39 4.96 11.15 1.26
C SER A 39 4.08 12.08 0.42
N GLY A 40 2.95 11.60 -0.10
CA GLY A 40 2.10 12.35 -1.04
C GLY A 40 2.65 12.41 -2.46
N GLY A 41 3.66 11.60 -2.77
CA GLY A 41 4.21 11.47 -4.13
C GLY A 41 3.22 10.85 -5.12
N ASN A 42 3.65 10.76 -6.38
CA ASN A 42 2.80 10.21 -7.43
C ASN A 42 2.77 8.69 -7.38
N LEU A 43 1.59 8.13 -7.10
CA LEU A 43 1.34 6.69 -7.13
C LEU A 43 0.32 6.35 -8.20
N ARG A 44 0.50 5.17 -8.80
CA ARG A 44 -0.54 4.38 -9.46
C ARG A 44 -0.62 3.02 -8.78
N ILE A 45 -1.83 2.61 -8.45
CA ILE A 45 -2.10 1.40 -7.68
C ILE A 45 -3.08 0.54 -8.46
N GLY A 46 -2.83 -0.76 -8.54
CA GLY A 46 -3.74 -1.64 -9.23
C GLY A 46 -3.26 -3.07 -9.36
N TRP A 47 -3.69 -3.71 -10.44
CA TRP A 47 -3.43 -5.11 -10.71
C TRP A 47 -2.78 -5.27 -12.08
N SER A 48 -1.95 -6.29 -12.23
CA SER A 48 -1.41 -6.66 -13.54
C SER A 48 -1.20 -8.15 -13.66
N ALA A 49 -1.30 -8.67 -14.88
CA ALA A 49 -0.88 -10.02 -15.17
C ALA A 49 0.65 -10.14 -15.14
N ASP A 50 1.12 -11.38 -15.03
CA ASP A 50 2.52 -11.78 -15.07
C ASP A 50 3.29 -11.21 -16.28
N GLN A 51 2.68 -11.25 -17.45
CA GLN A 51 3.26 -10.78 -18.71
C GLN A 51 3.24 -9.25 -18.89
N ALA A 52 2.61 -8.50 -17.99
CA ALA A 52 2.61 -7.04 -18.07
C ALA A 52 4.01 -6.49 -17.78
N THR A 53 4.27 -5.27 -18.25
CA THR A 53 5.44 -4.49 -17.86
C THR A 53 5.32 -4.03 -16.41
N LEU A 54 6.40 -3.46 -15.85
CA LEU A 54 6.36 -2.76 -14.56
C LEU A 54 5.85 -1.30 -14.68
N GLU A 55 5.49 -0.86 -15.89
CA GLU A 55 4.90 0.46 -16.10
C GLU A 55 3.37 0.39 -16.04
N LEU A 56 2.83 0.20 -14.82
CA LEU A 56 1.41 -0.02 -14.57
C LEU A 56 0.49 0.93 -15.35
N GLY A 57 -0.40 0.32 -16.15
CA GLY A 57 -1.41 1.00 -16.96
C GLY A 57 -0.94 1.43 -18.35
N LYS A 58 0.35 1.24 -18.69
CA LYS A 58 0.87 1.53 -20.04
C LYS A 58 0.73 0.38 -21.03
N ASP A 59 0.42 -0.82 -20.56
CA ASP A 59 0.14 -2.00 -21.39
C ASP A 59 -1.30 -2.50 -21.19
N ARG A 60 -1.71 -3.46 -22.02
CA ARG A 60 -3.08 -4.01 -22.02
C ARG A 60 -3.36 -4.94 -20.83
N LEU A 61 -2.32 -5.45 -20.18
CA LEU A 61 -2.38 -6.48 -19.15
C LEU A 61 -2.21 -5.89 -17.74
N SER A 62 -2.32 -4.57 -17.60
CA SER A 62 -2.18 -3.86 -16.34
C SER A 62 -3.19 -2.73 -16.24
N TRP A 63 -3.75 -2.56 -15.05
CA TRP A 63 -4.81 -1.62 -14.74
C TRP A 63 -4.41 -0.83 -13.51
N GLY A 64 -4.26 0.48 -13.66
CA GLY A 64 -3.77 1.36 -12.58
C GLY A 64 -4.68 2.54 -12.33
N PHE A 65 -4.90 2.88 -11.06
CA PHE A 65 -5.56 4.12 -10.64
C PHE A 65 -4.54 5.04 -9.98
N GLY A 66 -4.44 6.27 -10.48
CA GLY A 66 -3.45 7.24 -10.09
C GLY A 66 -3.95 8.34 -9.16
N ALA A 67 -3.03 8.93 -8.40
CA ALA A 67 -3.28 10.02 -7.45
C ALA A 67 -4.05 11.22 -8.04
N THR A 68 -3.93 11.45 -9.35
CA THR A 68 -4.59 12.53 -10.09
C THR A 68 -6.02 12.20 -10.56
N ALA A 69 -6.72 11.27 -9.90
CA ALA A 69 -8.06 10.82 -10.28
C ALA A 69 -8.12 10.30 -11.72
N THR A 70 -7.13 9.48 -12.08
CA THR A 70 -6.96 8.97 -13.45
C THR A 70 -6.81 7.46 -13.43
N LYS A 71 -7.65 6.77 -14.19
CA LYS A 71 -7.48 5.34 -14.46
C LYS A 71 -6.67 5.16 -15.74
N SER A 72 -5.80 4.15 -15.77
CA SER A 72 -4.90 3.87 -16.88
C SER A 72 -4.86 2.39 -17.24
N ASN A 73 -5.01 2.11 -18.54
CA ASN A 73 -4.86 0.80 -19.16
C ASN A 73 -4.49 0.99 -20.64
N ALA A 74 -3.61 0.14 -21.18
CA ALA A 74 -3.16 0.18 -22.57
C ALA A 74 -2.57 1.54 -23.01
N GLY A 75 -2.00 2.30 -22.07
CA GLY A 75 -1.45 3.64 -22.33
C GLY A 75 -2.50 4.75 -22.42
N ASN A 76 -3.79 4.42 -22.28
CA ASN A 76 -4.88 5.38 -22.20
C ASN A 76 -5.06 5.87 -20.76
N PHE A 77 -5.35 7.16 -20.60
CA PHE A 77 -5.50 7.81 -19.30
C PHE A 77 -6.83 8.56 -19.26
N GLU A 78 -7.76 8.09 -18.43
CA GLU A 78 -9.13 8.61 -18.36
C GLU A 78 -9.44 9.09 -16.94
N LYS A 79 -10.26 10.14 -16.82
CA LYS A 79 -10.71 10.62 -15.51
C LYS A 79 -11.59 9.58 -14.84
N PHE A 80 -11.31 9.28 -13.58
CA PHE A 80 -12.11 8.37 -12.76
C PHE A 80 -11.99 8.76 -11.29
N GLY A 81 -13.09 8.63 -10.55
CA GLY A 81 -13.07 8.76 -9.10
C GLY A 81 -12.62 10.13 -8.60
N GLN A 82 -11.75 10.10 -7.59
CA GLN A 82 -11.29 11.29 -6.88
C GLN A 82 -9.78 11.24 -6.63
N THR A 83 -9.16 12.40 -6.42
CA THR A 83 -7.73 12.48 -6.14
C THR A 83 -7.40 11.90 -4.76
N PHE A 84 -6.17 11.41 -4.61
CA PHE A 84 -5.61 11.03 -3.33
C PHE A 84 -4.19 11.59 -3.17
N ALA A 85 -3.79 11.81 -1.93
CA ALA A 85 -2.57 12.53 -1.58
C ALA A 85 -1.92 11.90 -0.34
N LYS A 86 -1.04 12.66 0.31
CA LYS A 86 -0.36 12.26 1.54
C LYS A 86 -1.38 11.79 2.59
N ASP A 87 -1.03 10.74 3.32
CA ASP A 87 -1.78 10.12 4.41
C ASP A 87 -3.10 9.44 3.99
N ASP A 88 -3.44 9.41 2.69
CA ASP A 88 -4.58 8.65 2.20
C ASP A 88 -4.23 7.15 2.08
N ALA A 89 -5.17 6.31 2.53
CA ALA A 89 -5.20 4.87 2.30
C ALA A 89 -6.04 4.55 1.06
N ILE A 90 -5.44 3.83 0.11
CA ILE A 90 -6.12 3.36 -1.09
C ILE A 90 -6.18 1.84 -1.07
N THR A 91 -7.39 1.31 -0.92
CA THR A 91 -7.64 -0.12 -1.05
C THR A 91 -8.00 -0.43 -2.49
N CYS A 92 -7.25 -1.34 -3.11
CA CYS A 92 -7.50 -1.79 -4.47
C CYS A 92 -8.15 -3.18 -4.42
N CYS A 93 -9.36 -3.26 -4.95
CA CYS A 93 -10.22 -4.42 -4.85
C CYS A 93 -10.40 -5.06 -6.22
N LEU A 94 -10.19 -6.37 -6.32
CA LEU A 94 -10.37 -7.20 -7.50
C LEU A 94 -11.55 -8.14 -7.25
N ASP A 95 -12.61 -7.96 -8.02
CA ASP A 95 -13.77 -8.86 -8.03
C ASP A 95 -13.67 -9.76 -9.26
N LEU A 96 -13.26 -11.01 -9.05
CA LEU A 96 -13.10 -11.99 -10.14
C LEU A 96 -14.46 -12.51 -10.66
N GLU A 97 -15.52 -12.44 -9.84
CA GLU A 97 -16.86 -12.85 -10.24
C GLU A 97 -17.48 -11.82 -11.20
N ARG A 98 -17.43 -10.54 -10.80
CA ARG A 98 -17.89 -9.39 -11.60
C ARG A 98 -16.91 -9.03 -12.71
N ARG A 99 -15.66 -9.51 -12.64
CA ARG A 99 -14.53 -9.13 -13.52
C ARG A 99 -14.30 -7.63 -13.51
N ALA A 100 -14.22 -7.07 -12.30
CA ALA A 100 -14.10 -5.65 -12.08
C ALA A 100 -12.97 -5.32 -11.10
N ILE A 101 -12.36 -4.14 -11.28
CA ILE A 101 -11.47 -3.53 -10.29
C ILE A 101 -12.15 -2.29 -9.75
N ILE A 102 -12.24 -2.22 -8.42
CA ILE A 102 -12.88 -1.14 -7.66
C ILE A 102 -11.85 -0.60 -6.66
N TYR A 103 -12.04 0.65 -6.22
CA TYR A 103 -11.14 1.30 -5.29
C TYR A 103 -11.90 1.88 -4.10
N PHE A 104 -11.30 1.82 -2.92
CA PHE A 104 -11.76 2.53 -1.74
C PHE A 104 -10.69 3.55 -1.35
N LYS A 105 -11.14 4.73 -0.92
CA LYS A 105 -10.30 5.74 -0.30
C LYS A 105 -10.70 5.89 1.16
N ASN A 106 -9.76 5.65 2.07
CA ASN A 106 -9.97 5.79 3.52
C ASN A 106 -11.23 5.03 3.99
N GLY A 107 -11.41 3.80 3.48
CA GLY A 107 -12.56 2.93 3.80
C GLY A 107 -13.87 3.28 3.10
N ARG A 108 -13.91 4.32 2.24
CA ARG A 108 -15.11 4.68 1.47
C ARG A 108 -14.93 4.29 0.01
N GLU A 109 -15.90 3.58 -0.54
CA GLU A 109 -15.88 3.19 -1.95
C GLU A 109 -15.84 4.42 -2.84
N ILE A 110 -14.96 4.41 -3.84
CA ILE A 110 -15.00 5.35 -4.95
C ILE A 110 -16.05 4.82 -5.93
N PRO A 111 -17.17 5.54 -6.16
CA PRO A 111 -18.29 4.99 -6.91
C PRO A 111 -17.92 4.53 -8.32
N GLY A 112 -18.33 3.30 -8.64
CA GLY A 112 -18.28 2.73 -9.98
C GLY A 112 -17.12 1.76 -10.20
N ASP A 113 -17.31 0.88 -11.18
CA ASP A 113 -16.27 -0.06 -11.60
C ASP A 113 -15.19 0.70 -12.36
N CYS A 114 -14.00 0.84 -11.76
CA CYS A 114 -12.89 1.58 -12.38
C CYS A 114 -12.48 0.91 -13.68
N PHE A 115 -12.36 -0.41 -13.63
CA PHE A 115 -12.12 -1.26 -14.79
C PHE A 115 -13.09 -2.43 -14.78
N THR A 116 -13.48 -2.84 -15.99
CA THR A 116 -14.13 -4.13 -16.24
C THR A 116 -13.35 -4.81 -17.35
N PHE A 117 -13.18 -6.12 -17.25
CA PHE A 117 -12.47 -6.89 -18.27
C PHE A 117 -13.29 -8.10 -18.73
N GLY A 118 -13.00 -8.55 -19.95
CA GLY A 118 -13.73 -9.63 -20.56
C GLY A 118 -13.27 -11.01 -20.07
N LYS A 119 -13.89 -12.04 -20.62
CA LYS A 119 -13.63 -13.44 -20.23
C LYS A 119 -12.26 -13.94 -20.68
N GLU A 120 -11.61 -13.23 -21.60
CA GLU A 120 -10.25 -13.53 -22.07
C GLU A 120 -9.19 -13.54 -20.96
N LEU A 121 -9.45 -12.85 -19.84
CA LEU A 121 -8.58 -12.85 -18.67
C LEU A 121 -9.02 -13.82 -17.57
N SER A 122 -10.10 -14.58 -17.78
CA SER A 122 -10.53 -15.59 -16.80
C SER A 122 -9.45 -16.66 -16.63
N GLY A 123 -9.05 -16.91 -15.39
CA GLY A 123 -7.94 -17.83 -15.07
C GLY A 123 -6.55 -17.24 -15.29
N THR A 124 -6.42 -16.00 -15.76
CA THR A 124 -5.11 -15.30 -15.77
C THR A 124 -4.80 -14.78 -14.37
N PRO A 125 -3.66 -15.15 -13.77
CA PRO A 125 -3.28 -14.62 -12.46
C PRO A 125 -3.03 -13.11 -12.52
N LEU A 126 -3.65 -12.39 -11.59
CA LEU A 126 -3.47 -10.95 -11.39
C LEU A 126 -2.77 -10.71 -10.07
N PHE A 127 -1.77 -9.84 -10.12
CA PHE A 127 -0.86 -9.55 -9.02
C PHE A 127 -1.02 -8.09 -8.58
N PRO A 128 -1.04 -7.80 -7.27
CA PRO A 128 -0.92 -6.44 -6.76
C PRO A 128 0.29 -5.71 -7.35
N HIS A 129 0.08 -4.47 -7.79
CA HIS A 129 1.09 -3.69 -8.49
C HIS A 129 1.01 -2.21 -8.08
N VAL A 130 2.17 -1.62 -7.78
CA VAL A 130 2.34 -0.18 -7.55
C VAL A 130 3.38 0.38 -8.51
N TYR A 131 3.08 1.52 -9.14
CA TYR A 131 4.00 2.29 -9.98
C TYR A 131 4.10 3.71 -9.42
N THR A 132 5.31 4.13 -9.06
CA THR A 132 5.55 5.33 -8.27
C THR A 132 6.55 6.26 -8.94
N LYS A 133 6.42 7.56 -8.65
CA LYS A 133 7.47 8.55 -8.82
C LYS A 133 7.51 9.46 -7.61
N GLU A 134 8.65 9.46 -6.93
CA GLU A 134 8.91 10.29 -5.74
C GLU A 134 7.91 10.07 -4.61
N ALA A 135 7.39 8.84 -4.47
CA ALA A 135 6.50 8.49 -3.38
C ALA A 135 7.15 7.45 -2.46
N THR A 136 7.03 7.69 -1.15
CA THR A 136 7.17 6.66 -0.12
C THR A 136 5.78 6.14 0.18
N PHE A 137 5.64 4.82 0.25
CA PHE A 137 4.38 4.16 0.51
C PHE A 137 4.62 2.84 1.23
N SER A 138 3.65 2.42 2.02
CA SER A 138 3.57 1.07 2.58
C SER A 138 2.39 0.31 1.96
N VAL A 139 2.52 -1.01 1.91
CA VAL A 139 1.51 -1.91 1.36
C VAL A 139 1.17 -2.93 2.42
N THR A 140 -0.11 -3.22 2.58
CA THR A 140 -0.58 -4.37 3.36
C THR A 140 -1.43 -5.29 2.51
N PHE A 141 -1.18 -6.59 2.68
CA PHE A 141 -1.87 -7.67 2.00
C PHE A 141 -2.82 -8.44 2.93
N ASP A 142 -2.74 -8.21 4.23
CA ASP A 142 -3.49 -8.89 5.30
C ASP A 142 -4.36 -7.93 6.13
N GLY A 143 -4.31 -6.62 5.84
CA GLY A 143 -5.04 -5.58 6.57
C GLY A 143 -4.33 -5.06 7.82
N SER A 144 -3.10 -5.49 8.08
CA SER A 144 -2.26 -4.94 9.14
C SER A 144 -1.89 -3.46 8.91
N GLY A 145 -1.36 -2.80 9.94
CA GLY A 145 -0.92 -1.41 9.83
C GLY A 145 -2.06 -0.38 9.78
N GLY A 146 -3.20 -0.69 10.40
CA GLY A 146 -4.33 0.25 10.52
C GLY A 146 -5.15 0.43 9.24
N ALA A 147 -5.07 -0.49 8.28
CA ALA A 147 -5.84 -0.40 7.05
C ALA A 147 -7.35 -0.31 7.34
N PRO A 148 -8.11 0.51 6.58
CA PRO A 148 -9.56 0.59 6.75
C PRO A 148 -10.23 -0.79 6.57
N PRO A 149 -11.33 -1.06 7.30
CA PRO A 149 -12.05 -2.31 7.17
C PRO A 149 -12.59 -2.49 5.76
N LEU A 150 -12.52 -3.73 5.25
CA LEU A 150 -13.12 -4.09 3.97
C LEU A 150 -14.64 -4.15 4.10
N SER A 151 -15.32 -3.86 2.99
CA SER A 151 -16.77 -4.03 2.83
C SER A 151 -17.06 -4.75 1.50
N GLY A 152 -18.32 -4.95 1.12
CA GLY A 152 -18.66 -5.54 -0.20
C GLY A 152 -18.28 -7.03 -0.39
N GLY A 153 -17.94 -7.73 0.70
CA GLY A 153 -17.50 -9.13 0.66
C GLY A 153 -16.05 -9.32 0.21
N PHE A 154 -15.25 -8.23 0.13
CA PHE A 154 -13.82 -8.34 -0.16
C PHE A 154 -13.06 -8.93 1.01
N GLN A 155 -12.02 -9.70 0.69
CA GLN A 155 -11.08 -10.30 1.63
C GLN A 155 -9.66 -9.85 1.28
N TRP A 156 -8.79 -9.79 2.29
CA TRP A 156 -7.39 -9.48 2.09
C TRP A 156 -6.71 -10.59 1.29
N ILE A 157 -5.89 -10.23 0.29
CA ILE A 157 -5.27 -11.22 -0.60
C ILE A 157 -4.40 -12.25 0.15
N ALA A 158 -3.78 -11.87 1.27
CA ALA A 158 -3.01 -12.79 2.10
C ALA A 158 -3.85 -13.95 2.67
N SER A 159 -5.18 -13.78 2.75
CA SER A 159 -6.10 -14.84 3.19
C SER A 159 -6.43 -15.88 2.13
N ALA A 160 -5.97 -15.71 0.88
CA ALA A 160 -6.18 -16.66 -0.20
C ALA A 160 -5.45 -18.00 0.02
N GLY A 161 -4.41 -18.04 0.87
CA GLY A 161 -3.75 -19.28 1.28
C GLY A 161 -3.27 -20.11 0.09
N ALA A 162 -3.85 -21.31 -0.08
CA ALA A 162 -3.51 -22.23 -1.18
C ALA A 162 -3.92 -21.71 -2.58
N ASP A 163 -4.81 -20.72 -2.65
CA ASP A 163 -5.24 -20.10 -3.92
C ASP A 163 -4.26 -19.02 -4.42
N LEU A 164 -3.22 -18.70 -3.64
CA LEU A 164 -2.14 -17.82 -4.08
C LEU A 164 -1.30 -18.49 -5.17
N ILE A 165 -1.13 -17.77 -6.27
CA ILE A 165 -0.37 -18.21 -7.44
C ILE A 165 0.96 -17.46 -7.46
N PRO A 166 2.10 -18.15 -7.28
CA PRO A 166 3.42 -17.52 -7.39
C PRO A 166 3.66 -16.97 -8.80
N HIS A 167 4.34 -15.83 -8.85
CA HIS A 167 4.81 -15.22 -10.09
C HIS A 167 5.91 -16.10 -10.70
N HIS A 168 5.82 -16.39 -12.00
CA HIS A 168 6.61 -17.44 -12.68
C HIS A 168 8.14 -17.27 -12.58
N THR A 169 8.61 -16.04 -12.41
CA THR A 169 10.02 -15.63 -12.33
C THR A 169 10.42 -15.15 -10.94
N ARG A 170 9.47 -15.09 -10.01
CA ARG A 170 9.70 -14.69 -8.62
C ARG A 170 9.19 -15.79 -7.71
N VAL A 171 9.77 -16.97 -7.91
CA VAL A 171 9.67 -18.05 -6.92
C VAL A 171 10.44 -17.57 -5.71
N SER A 172 9.81 -17.55 -4.54
CA SER A 172 10.51 -17.40 -3.26
C SER A 172 11.54 -18.54 -3.14
N GLY A 173 12.78 -18.26 -3.55
CA GLY A 173 13.89 -19.22 -3.61
C GLY A 173 14.52 -19.48 -4.99
N GLY A 174 14.13 -18.80 -6.07
CA GLY A 174 14.73 -18.97 -7.42
C GLY A 174 15.75 -17.90 -7.79
N ALA A 175 16.89 -18.31 -8.36
CA ALA A 175 18.02 -17.47 -8.73
C ALA A 175 17.62 -16.21 -9.51
N GLY A 176 18.11 -15.06 -9.03
CA GLY A 176 18.04 -13.78 -9.75
C GLY A 176 18.72 -13.84 -11.12
N PRO A 177 18.47 -12.84 -11.97
CA PRO A 177 18.87 -12.86 -13.38
C PRO A 177 20.38 -13.08 -13.56
N VAL A 178 20.67 -13.95 -14.53
CA VAL A 178 21.97 -14.35 -15.07
C VAL A 178 22.99 -13.21 -15.20
N ALA A 179 24.10 -13.43 -14.49
CA ALA A 179 25.51 -13.11 -14.76
C ALA A 179 25.84 -11.90 -15.66
N ALA A 180 26.43 -10.87 -15.04
CA ALA A 180 27.59 -10.22 -15.61
C ALA A 180 28.82 -11.10 -15.31
N ALA A 181 29.57 -11.41 -16.37
CA ALA A 181 30.92 -12.01 -16.47
C ALA A 181 31.51 -12.73 -15.24
N GLU A 182 31.92 -13.99 -15.50
CA GLU A 182 32.66 -14.87 -14.60
C GLU A 182 33.90 -14.19 -13.99
N ASP A 183 34.05 -14.30 -12.67
CA ASP A 183 35.37 -14.49 -12.05
C ASP A 183 35.27 -15.54 -10.94
N ALA A 184 36.27 -16.39 -10.87
CA ALA A 184 36.28 -17.62 -10.09
C ALA A 184 36.63 -17.35 -8.62
N GLY A 185 35.87 -17.91 -7.68
CA GLY A 185 36.40 -18.20 -6.34
C GLY A 185 35.46 -18.04 -5.14
N VAL A 186 35.28 -19.18 -4.44
CA VAL A 186 34.97 -19.36 -3.01
C VAL A 186 33.51 -19.17 -2.55
N ASP A 187 32.96 -20.29 -2.05
CA ASP A 187 31.70 -20.49 -1.35
C ASP A 187 31.49 -19.50 -0.18
N GLY A 188 30.31 -18.87 -0.15
CA GLY A 188 29.88 -17.97 0.93
C GLY A 188 29.02 -16.80 0.45
N GLY A 189 27.85 -17.07 -0.13
CA GLY A 189 26.90 -16.02 -0.48
C GLY A 189 26.37 -15.27 0.75
N PRO A 190 26.04 -13.97 0.65
CA PRO A 190 25.63 -13.18 1.80
C PRO A 190 24.29 -13.65 2.37
N GLU A 191 24.26 -13.88 3.69
CA GLU A 191 23.04 -14.22 4.42
C GLU A 191 22.12 -12.99 4.53
N PHE A 192 20.80 -13.20 4.39
CA PHE A 192 19.79 -12.13 4.38
C PHE A 192 18.87 -12.21 5.59
N VAL A 193 18.51 -11.06 6.15
CA VAL A 193 17.60 -10.92 7.30
C VAL A 193 16.47 -9.93 7.00
N LEU A 194 15.30 -10.20 7.56
CA LEU A 194 14.13 -9.33 7.46
C LEU A 194 14.24 -8.18 8.47
N THR A 195 14.27 -6.94 8.01
CA THR A 195 14.30 -5.71 8.83
C THR A 195 12.99 -4.92 8.69
N PRO A 196 12.71 -3.94 9.56
CA PRO A 196 11.56 -3.02 9.40
C PRO A 196 11.55 -2.24 8.07
N TYR A 197 12.70 -2.19 7.38
CA TYR A 197 12.87 -1.51 6.09
C TYR A 197 13.05 -2.49 4.92
N GLY A 198 12.67 -3.76 5.11
CA GLY A 198 12.76 -4.83 4.11
C GLY A 198 13.95 -5.78 4.28
N TRP A 199 14.14 -6.66 3.30
CA TRP A 199 15.24 -7.64 3.28
C TRP A 199 16.59 -6.95 3.04
N ARG A 200 17.57 -7.23 3.90
CA ARG A 200 18.94 -6.69 3.83
C ARG A 200 19.97 -7.81 4.06
N THR A 201 21.20 -7.64 3.58
CA THR A 201 22.30 -8.57 3.94
C THR A 201 22.68 -8.36 5.40
N VAL A 202 23.18 -9.41 6.09
CA VAL A 202 23.61 -9.34 7.50
C VAL A 202 24.64 -8.21 7.73
N GLU A 203 25.49 -7.94 6.74
CA GLU A 203 26.48 -6.85 6.77
C GLU A 203 25.83 -5.45 6.65
N GLN A 204 24.80 -5.29 5.80
CA GLN A 204 23.99 -4.07 5.70
C GLN A 204 23.07 -3.86 6.90
N ALA A 205 22.69 -4.94 7.58
CA ALA A 205 21.95 -4.90 8.84
C ALA A 205 22.83 -4.54 10.04
N GLY A 206 24.15 -4.40 9.85
CA GLY A 206 25.07 -3.78 10.79
C GLY A 206 24.98 -4.33 12.21
N GLY A 207 25.31 -5.61 12.41
CA GLY A 207 25.63 -6.16 13.73
C GLY A 207 24.54 -6.10 14.81
N LEU A 208 23.28 -5.85 14.46
CA LEU A 208 22.17 -5.76 15.42
C LEU A 208 21.60 -7.14 15.75
N THR A 209 22.33 -7.89 16.58
CA THR A 209 21.80 -9.08 17.26
C THR A 209 21.29 -8.67 18.65
N GLN A 210 20.09 -9.13 19.01
CA GLN A 210 19.35 -8.93 20.27
C GLN A 210 18.95 -7.50 20.70
N GLU A 211 19.79 -6.47 20.58
CA GLU A 211 19.51 -5.12 21.12
C GLU A 211 18.37 -4.39 20.40
N TRP A 212 18.14 -4.67 19.12
CA TRP A 212 17.07 -4.02 18.35
C TRP A 212 15.67 -4.50 18.78
N ARG A 213 15.52 -5.76 19.20
CA ARG A 213 14.23 -6.27 19.71
C ARG A 213 13.90 -5.58 21.03
N ALA A 214 14.90 -5.35 21.89
CA ALA A 214 14.74 -4.58 23.11
C ALA A 214 14.44 -3.10 22.83
N SER A 215 15.05 -2.50 21.80
CA SER A 215 14.78 -1.12 21.39
C SER A 215 13.41 -0.95 20.72
N LEU A 216 12.95 -1.94 19.95
CA LEU A 216 11.61 -1.96 19.38
C LEU A 216 10.55 -2.15 20.47
N ASP A 217 10.76 -3.10 21.40
CA ASP A 217 9.88 -3.28 22.55
C ASP A 217 9.87 -2.02 23.44
N ALA A 218 11.02 -1.37 23.65
CA ALA A 218 11.10 -0.12 24.38
C ALA A 218 10.41 1.04 23.65
N TYR A 219 10.55 1.15 22.34
CA TYR A 219 9.90 2.17 21.50
C TYR A 219 8.37 1.97 21.47
N VAL A 220 7.91 0.74 21.24
CA VAL A 220 6.48 0.37 21.26
C VAL A 220 5.91 0.61 22.66
N LYS A 221 6.62 0.23 23.72
CA LYS A 221 6.19 0.47 25.11
C LYS A 221 6.17 1.95 25.47
N HIS A 222 7.14 2.74 25.02
CA HIS A 222 7.22 4.18 25.29
C HIS A 222 6.10 4.95 24.59
N PHE A 223 5.80 4.65 23.32
CA PHE A 223 4.73 5.32 22.58
C PHE A 223 3.34 4.85 23.02
N THR A 224 3.17 3.57 23.32
CA THR A 224 1.90 3.05 23.88
C THR A 224 1.64 3.65 25.27
N SER A 225 2.65 3.76 26.13
CA SER A 225 2.47 4.37 27.46
C SER A 225 2.26 5.89 27.39
N SER A 226 2.87 6.58 26.43
CA SER A 226 2.67 8.02 26.26
C SER A 226 1.25 8.33 25.80
N LEU A 227 0.69 7.53 24.87
CA LEU A 227 -0.71 7.65 24.46
C LEU A 227 -1.68 7.29 25.59
N GLU A 228 -1.39 6.25 26.39
CA GLU A 228 -2.23 5.87 27.53
C GLU A 228 -2.20 6.92 28.64
N LEU A 229 -1.03 7.50 28.96
CA LEU A 229 -0.91 8.56 29.97
C LEU A 229 -1.57 9.87 29.55
N GLU A 230 -1.46 10.25 28.27
CA GLU A 230 -2.17 11.42 27.73
C GLU A 230 -3.68 11.19 27.74
N TYR A 231 -4.14 10.01 27.31
CA TYR A 231 -5.55 9.63 27.36
C TYR A 231 -6.11 9.58 28.80
N GLU A 232 -5.36 9.04 29.76
CA GLU A 232 -5.76 9.00 31.16
C GLU A 232 -5.75 10.38 31.83
N ALA A 233 -4.77 11.23 31.50
CA ALA A 233 -4.72 12.61 31.99
C ALA A 233 -5.90 13.43 31.44
N GLU A 234 -6.24 13.29 30.15
CA GLU A 234 -7.41 13.92 29.56
C GLU A 234 -8.70 13.38 30.16
N ARG A 235 -8.83 12.05 30.33
CA ARG A 235 -9.99 11.42 30.97
C ARG A 235 -10.20 11.93 32.39
N GLN A 236 -9.12 12.06 33.17
CA GLN A 236 -9.19 12.51 34.56
C GLN A 236 -9.49 14.02 34.66
N ALA A 237 -8.92 14.83 33.75
CA ALA A 237 -9.25 16.26 33.66
C ALA A 237 -10.71 16.49 33.27
N VAL A 238 -11.28 15.65 32.39
CA VAL A 238 -12.70 15.68 32.04
C VAL A 238 -13.57 15.25 33.23
N LEU A 239 -13.23 14.16 33.91
CA LEU A 239 -13.96 13.68 35.09
C LEU A 239 -13.97 14.71 36.23
N GLU A 240 -12.84 15.36 36.51
CA GLU A 240 -12.79 16.43 37.52
C GLU A 240 -13.62 17.65 37.12
N LYS A 241 -13.58 18.05 35.84
CA LYS A 241 -14.41 19.15 35.33
C LYS A 241 -15.89 18.83 35.47
N VAL A 242 -16.29 17.58 35.20
CA VAL A 242 -17.69 17.15 35.35
C VAL A 242 -18.11 17.07 36.82
N GLN A 243 -17.25 16.56 37.72
CA GLN A 243 -17.56 16.44 39.15
C GLN A 243 -17.63 17.79 39.89
N LYS A 244 -16.91 18.81 39.44
CA LYS A 244 -16.89 20.16 40.05
C LYS A 244 -18.03 21.07 39.58
N ARG A 245 -18.90 20.60 38.67
CA ARG A 245 -19.96 21.41 38.05
C ARG A 245 -21.33 21.07 38.62
N SER A 246 -22.17 22.10 38.75
CA SER A 246 -23.57 21.91 39.15
C SER A 246 -24.41 21.37 37.97
N THR A 247 -25.51 20.69 38.27
CA THR A 247 -26.43 20.10 37.28
C THR A 247 -26.89 21.09 36.21
N ARG A 248 -27.03 22.37 36.58
CA ARG A 248 -27.45 23.46 35.69
C ARG A 248 -26.37 23.86 34.67
N GLN A 249 -25.10 23.78 35.05
CA GLN A 249 -23.97 24.10 34.15
C GLN A 249 -23.69 22.99 33.14
N LEU A 250 -24.03 21.73 33.47
CA LEU A 250 -23.90 20.61 32.55
C LEU A 250 -24.97 20.62 31.44
N GLN A 251 -26.16 21.16 31.74
CA GLN A 251 -27.26 21.31 30.78
C GLN A 251 -27.03 22.43 29.76
N ASP A 252 -26.46 23.57 30.17
CA ASP A 252 -26.17 24.70 29.25
C ASP A 252 -25.07 24.38 28.22
N GLU A 253 -24.14 23.48 28.54
CA GLU A 253 -23.07 23.04 27.62
C GLU A 253 -23.46 21.81 26.77
N GLY A 254 -24.68 21.28 26.93
CA GLY A 254 -25.21 20.18 26.11
C GLY A 254 -24.58 18.80 26.39
N ILE A 255 -23.98 18.61 27.57
CA ILE A 255 -23.31 17.36 27.98
C ILE A 255 -24.22 16.49 28.89
N GLY A 256 -25.43 16.97 29.23
CA GLY A 256 -26.40 16.25 30.08
C GLY A 256 -27.79 16.18 29.46
#